data_AF-A0A356ENP2-F1
#
_entry.id   AF-A0A356ENP2-F1
#
_cell.length_a   1.000
_cell.length_b   1.000
_cell.length_c   1.000
_cell.angle_alpha   90.00
_cell.angle_beta   90.00
_cell.angle_gamma   90.00
#
_symmetry.space_group_name_H-M   'P 1'
#
loop_
_entity.id
_entity.type
_entity.pdbx_description
1 polymer ?
#
loop_
_entity_poly.entity_id
_entity_poly.type
_entity_poly.pdbx_seq_one_letter_code
_entity_poly.pdbx_strand_id
1 'polypeptide(L)'
;MRRTCRRAVRFILLAAACCLIVVSAGVATGVAADKRPVLLVHGMAWDVDIPKPVWGSLEKDAEGREQWTGMVGFLENQGWSYGGTLKAGRGTLEMPACLDPNGATVEPRDARLFVLEFSAAANTDGLAHKGLELAEAVRQLCRFTGARKVDVVVHSAGGLAARTYLQGALPGVPYRGDVDRLVTIATPHLGAAVASQVGDLLGTRATSLKHDAPLIVRLNTDLDLPDEVRFASIVVRGFSADVRGKGDAYKERIDARFVARLPVDYREGGDQLVHVLSQNLRLAPCAARYEEASGLPIQYALARVDDPSRGPGGRRVHGAAPLDEGVQQLVAEFLTENSSPWKPCDFDKFAEWLDRQARLHAVGLIEWETLRQHRASEVREVDLARFQLVKQEGQVRSYEFDGEATSVPRAMPLRRQKTHGRGTLHIEFDRFGRVVGAEATIKE
;
A
#
# COMPACT_ATOMS: atom_id res chain seq x y z
N MET A 1 -44.20 -80.34 0.67
CA MET A 1 -43.84 -80.71 2.05
C MET A 1 -43.08 -79.54 2.69
N ARG A 2 -43.58 -79.05 3.86
CA ARG A 2 -42.95 -78.15 4.87
C ARG A 2 -42.47 -76.77 4.36
N ARG A 3 -43.21 -75.66 4.45
CA ARG A 3 -43.68 -74.86 5.62
C ARG A 3 -42.63 -74.61 6.71
N THR A 4 -42.12 -73.37 6.79
CA THR A 4 -42.17 -72.46 7.97
C THR A 4 -41.70 -71.05 7.56
N CYS A 5 -42.56 -70.04 7.65
CA CYS A 5 -42.51 -68.89 8.58
C CYS A 5 -41.44 -67.83 8.26
N ARG A 6 -41.68 -66.51 8.26
CA ARG A 6 -42.85 -65.63 8.46
C ARG A 6 -42.31 -64.19 8.27
N ARG A 7 -43.03 -63.36 7.49
CA ARG A 7 -43.17 -61.87 7.61
C ARG A 7 -41.88 -61.04 7.43
N ALA A 8 -41.83 -59.86 6.82
CA ALA A 8 -42.77 -58.79 6.47
C ALA A 8 -41.92 -57.78 5.62
N VAL A 9 -42.37 -56.82 4.82
CA VAL A 9 -43.65 -56.21 4.48
C VAL A 9 -43.36 -55.30 3.28
N ARG A 10 -44.26 -55.41 2.28
CA ARG A 10 -44.77 -54.36 1.37
C ARG A 10 -43.93 -53.70 0.26
N PHE A 11 -44.50 -53.84 -0.95
CA PHE A 11 -44.82 -52.82 -1.98
C PHE A 11 -43.69 -52.14 -2.77
N ILE A 12 -43.79 -51.78 -4.05
CA ILE A 12 -44.59 -52.18 -5.22
C ILE A 12 -44.06 -51.33 -6.41
N LEU A 13 -44.03 -51.94 -7.60
CA LEU A 13 -44.21 -51.35 -8.94
C LEU A 13 -43.18 -50.43 -9.65
N LEU A 14 -43.00 -50.86 -10.92
CA LEU A 14 -42.87 -50.12 -12.18
C LEU A 14 -41.59 -49.32 -12.47
N ALA A 15 -40.75 -49.92 -13.31
CA ALA A 15 -39.78 -49.26 -14.16
C ALA A 15 -40.37 -49.06 -15.56
N ALA A 16 -40.55 -47.80 -15.97
CA ALA A 16 -40.75 -47.39 -17.35
C ALA A 16 -39.74 -46.29 -17.68
N ALA A 17 -39.20 -46.35 -18.90
CA ALA A 17 -38.07 -45.61 -19.41
C ALA A 17 -38.13 -44.09 -19.14
N CYS A 18 -37.09 -43.57 -18.48
CA CYS A 18 -36.80 -42.14 -18.42
C CYS A 18 -35.59 -41.83 -19.30
N CYS A 19 -35.81 -41.03 -20.34
CA CYS A 19 -34.78 -40.32 -21.09
C CYS A 19 -33.87 -39.56 -20.13
N LEU A 20 -32.55 -39.77 -20.26
CA LEU A 20 -31.52 -38.98 -19.60
C LEU A 20 -31.59 -37.53 -20.10
N ILE A 21 -32.07 -36.64 -19.25
CA ILE A 21 -31.60 -35.26 -19.19
C ILE A 21 -30.67 -35.21 -17.98
N VAL A 22 -29.37 -35.29 -18.22
CA VAL A 22 -28.36 -35.00 -17.19
C VAL A 22 -28.37 -33.49 -17.01
N VAL A 23 -29.20 -33.01 -16.08
CA VAL A 23 -28.94 -31.73 -15.42
C VAL A 23 -27.71 -31.97 -14.57
N SER A 24 -26.55 -31.56 -15.08
CA SER A 24 -25.34 -31.43 -14.27
C SER A 24 -25.61 -30.37 -13.22
N ALA A 25 -26.11 -30.80 -12.07
CA ALA A 25 -26.00 -30.07 -10.83
C ALA A 25 -24.50 -29.94 -10.53
N GLY A 26 -23.92 -28.85 -11.01
CA GLY A 26 -22.62 -28.40 -10.54
C GLY A 26 -22.75 -28.19 -9.04
N VAL A 27 -22.26 -29.15 -8.27
CA VAL A 27 -22.00 -28.95 -6.85
C VAL A 27 -20.97 -27.83 -6.81
N ALA A 28 -21.45 -26.61 -6.52
CA ALA A 28 -20.62 -25.47 -6.23
C ALA A 28 -19.86 -25.76 -4.93
N THR A 29 -18.78 -26.52 -5.01
CA THR A 29 -17.68 -26.44 -4.05
C THR A 29 -16.87 -25.19 -4.34
N GLY A 30 -17.54 -24.04 -4.31
CA GLY A 30 -16.88 -22.77 -4.08
C GLY A 30 -16.63 -22.72 -2.59
N VAL A 31 -15.41 -23.03 -2.16
CA VAL A 31 -14.89 -22.52 -0.89
C VAL A 31 -15.18 -21.02 -0.94
N ALA A 32 -16.10 -20.54 -0.11
CA ALA A 32 -16.40 -19.12 -0.03
C ALA A 32 -15.06 -18.42 0.23
N ALA A 33 -14.53 -17.74 -0.79
CA ALA A 33 -13.34 -16.93 -0.65
C ALA A 33 -13.59 -16.03 0.55
N ASP A 34 -12.68 -16.03 1.53
CA ASP A 34 -12.81 -15.25 2.76
C ASP A 34 -13.00 -13.79 2.36
N LYS A 35 -14.26 -13.31 2.35
CA LYS A 35 -14.65 -11.98 1.88
C LYS A 35 -14.31 -10.98 2.97
N ARG A 36 -13.02 -10.82 3.25
CA ARG A 36 -12.51 -9.87 4.22
C ARG A 36 -12.74 -8.46 3.69
N PRO A 37 -13.42 -7.59 4.46
CA PRO A 37 -13.62 -6.21 4.04
C PRO A 37 -12.28 -5.48 4.07
N VAL A 38 -12.14 -4.54 3.14
CA VAL A 38 -10.99 -3.66 3.00
C VAL A 38 -11.40 -2.26 3.41
N LEU A 39 -10.66 -1.68 4.35
CA LEU A 39 -10.87 -0.33 4.85
C LEU A 39 -9.76 0.60 4.34
N LEU A 40 -10.15 1.59 3.53
CA LEU A 40 -9.27 2.65 3.05
C LEU A 40 -9.25 3.82 4.05
N VAL A 41 -8.06 4.22 4.52
CA VAL A 41 -7.90 5.19 5.62
C VAL A 41 -6.92 6.29 5.27
N HIS A 42 -7.41 7.52 5.16
CA HIS A 42 -6.57 8.67 4.81
C HIS A 42 -5.68 9.15 5.97
N GLY A 43 -4.68 9.97 5.67
CA GLY A 43 -3.80 10.58 6.68
C GLY A 43 -4.35 11.87 7.29
N MET A 44 -3.47 12.86 7.43
CA MET A 44 -3.87 14.20 7.88
C MET A 44 -4.63 14.93 6.76
N ALA A 45 -5.78 15.48 7.10
CA ALA A 45 -6.46 16.47 6.25
C ALA A 45 -5.77 17.83 6.45
N TRP A 46 -5.22 18.38 5.38
CA TRP A 46 -4.55 19.69 5.40
C TRP A 46 -5.55 20.84 5.25
N ASP A 47 -6.71 20.54 4.68
CA ASP A 47 -7.85 21.42 4.55
C ASP A 47 -9.03 20.72 5.25
N VAL A 48 -9.47 21.27 6.38
CA VAL A 48 -10.58 20.72 7.18
C VAL A 48 -11.94 21.13 6.63
N ASP A 49 -11.97 22.17 5.79
CA ASP A 49 -13.21 22.76 5.27
C ASP A 49 -13.59 22.17 3.90
N ILE A 50 -12.64 21.59 3.17
CA ILE A 50 -12.88 20.87 1.91
C ILE A 50 -12.19 19.50 1.94
N PRO A 51 -12.90 18.41 2.29
CA PRO A 51 -12.35 17.07 2.22
C PRO A 51 -11.95 16.76 0.78
N LYS A 52 -10.64 16.68 0.52
CA LYS A 52 -10.16 16.25 -0.79
C LYS A 52 -10.36 14.74 -0.91
N PRO A 53 -10.98 14.26 -1.99
CA PRO A 53 -11.13 12.83 -2.23
C PRO A 53 -9.74 12.21 -2.44
N VAL A 54 -9.23 11.55 -1.39
CA VAL A 54 -7.94 10.83 -1.41
C VAL A 54 -8.07 9.54 -2.20
N TRP A 55 -9.20 8.85 -2.03
CA TRP A 55 -9.41 7.50 -2.55
C TRP A 55 -10.17 7.44 -3.88
N GLY A 56 -10.70 8.57 -4.35
CA GLY A 56 -11.54 8.62 -5.53
C GLY A 56 -12.74 9.54 -5.34
N SER A 57 -13.36 9.93 -6.44
CA SER A 57 -14.61 10.69 -6.47
C SER A 57 -15.67 9.92 -7.24
N LEU A 58 -16.93 10.05 -6.86
CA LEU A 58 -18.04 9.57 -7.68
C LEU A 58 -18.31 10.62 -8.76
N GLU A 59 -18.10 10.25 -10.03
CA GLU A 59 -18.25 11.13 -11.19
C GLU A 59 -19.25 10.52 -12.18
N LYS A 60 -19.81 11.35 -13.07
CA LYS A 60 -20.71 10.87 -14.13
C LYS A 60 -19.93 10.69 -15.43
N ASP A 61 -20.08 9.55 -16.07
CA ASP A 61 -19.53 9.29 -17.40
C ASP A 61 -20.30 10.03 -18.51
N ALA A 62 -19.87 9.86 -19.77
CA ALA A 62 -20.50 10.50 -20.93
C ALA A 62 -21.97 10.08 -21.13
N GLU A 63 -22.36 8.91 -20.62
CA GLU A 63 -23.72 8.38 -20.64
C GLU A 63 -24.54 8.77 -19.38
N GLY A 64 -23.93 9.53 -18.46
CA GLY A 64 -24.56 10.00 -17.22
C GLY A 64 -24.59 8.97 -16.09
N ARG A 65 -23.91 7.84 -16.24
CA ARG A 65 -23.79 6.80 -15.21
C ARG A 65 -22.74 7.21 -14.19
N GLU A 66 -23.03 6.95 -12.92
CA GLU A 66 -22.09 7.24 -11.83
C GLU A 66 -21.01 6.16 -11.76
N GLN A 67 -19.75 6.59 -11.72
CA GLN A 67 -18.59 5.72 -11.63
C GLN A 67 -17.57 6.33 -10.66
N TRP A 68 -16.99 5.50 -9.80
CA TRP A 68 -15.88 5.91 -8.96
C TRP A 68 -14.60 6.09 -9.77
N THR A 69 -13.85 7.15 -9.47
CA THR A 69 -12.47 7.35 -9.91
C THR A 69 -11.47 6.90 -8.83
N GLY A 70 -10.17 7.00 -9.11
CA GLY A 70 -9.11 6.71 -8.14
C GLY A 70 -9.05 5.26 -7.66
N MET A 71 -8.57 5.05 -6.42
CA MET A 71 -8.41 3.72 -5.82
C MET A 71 -9.75 2.97 -5.70
N VAL A 72 -10.84 3.65 -5.36
CA VAL A 72 -12.17 3.01 -5.26
C VAL A 72 -12.58 2.49 -6.63
N GLY A 73 -12.55 3.33 -7.66
CA GLY A 73 -12.87 2.92 -9.03
C GLY A 73 -11.98 1.81 -9.56
N PHE A 74 -10.67 1.89 -9.29
CA PHE A 74 -9.72 0.86 -9.68
C PHE A 74 -10.06 -0.49 -9.06
N LEU A 75 -10.28 -0.55 -7.74
CA LEU A 75 -10.60 -1.80 -7.04
C LEU A 75 -11.98 -2.34 -7.43
N GLU A 76 -12.98 -1.48 -7.65
CA GLU A 76 -14.27 -1.92 -8.19
C GLU A 76 -14.13 -2.59 -9.56
N ASN A 77 -13.30 -2.03 -10.45
CA ASN A 77 -12.99 -2.66 -11.74
C ASN A 77 -12.26 -4.01 -11.60
N GLN A 78 -11.63 -4.28 -10.45
CA GLN A 78 -11.04 -5.58 -10.09
C GLN A 78 -12.04 -6.51 -9.37
N GLY A 79 -13.33 -6.14 -9.31
CA GLY A 79 -14.41 -6.94 -8.73
C GLY A 79 -14.65 -6.72 -7.24
N TRP A 80 -14.16 -5.62 -6.68
CA TRP A 80 -14.29 -5.32 -5.25
C TRP A 80 -15.41 -4.32 -5.01
N SER A 81 -16.60 -4.82 -4.71
CA SER A 81 -17.78 -3.98 -4.55
C SER A 81 -17.63 -2.96 -3.42
N TYR A 82 -17.91 -1.70 -3.74
CA TYR A 82 -17.93 -0.61 -2.78
C TYR A 82 -19.21 -0.63 -1.93
N GLY A 83 -19.03 -0.52 -0.61
CA GLY A 83 -20.11 -0.57 0.39
C GLY A 83 -20.44 0.78 1.04
N GLY A 84 -19.59 1.79 0.86
CA GLY A 84 -19.83 3.12 1.39
C GLY A 84 -18.69 3.68 2.27
N THR A 85 -18.93 4.89 2.75
CA THR A 85 -18.01 5.65 3.61
C THR A 85 -18.49 5.62 5.05
N LEU A 86 -17.65 5.16 5.97
CA LEU A 86 -17.85 5.26 7.41
C LEU A 86 -17.46 6.68 7.86
N LYS A 87 -18.43 7.44 8.36
CA LYS A 87 -18.25 8.81 8.84
C LYS A 87 -18.16 8.83 10.36
N ALA A 88 -16.97 9.10 10.90
CA ALA A 88 -16.78 9.16 12.35
C ALA A 88 -17.40 10.44 12.94
N GLY A 89 -18.24 10.29 13.97
CA GLY A 89 -18.88 11.38 14.68
C GLY A 89 -18.44 11.43 16.14
N ARG A 90 -17.72 12.48 16.56
CA ARG A 90 -17.34 12.78 17.96
C ARG A 90 -16.87 11.54 18.78
N GLY A 91 -16.05 10.67 18.18
CA GLY A 91 -15.49 9.49 18.86
C GLY A 91 -16.39 8.26 18.92
N THR A 92 -17.56 8.27 18.28
CA THR A 92 -18.44 7.09 18.15
C THR A 92 -18.69 6.77 16.67
N LEU A 93 -18.63 5.49 16.33
CA LEU A 93 -19.09 4.94 15.06
C LEU A 93 -20.06 3.81 15.40
N GLU A 94 -21.30 3.91 14.94
CA GLU A 94 -22.30 2.86 15.11
C GLU A 94 -22.89 2.52 13.74
N MET A 95 -22.64 1.31 13.27
CA MET A 95 -23.22 0.81 12.03
C MET A 95 -24.67 0.37 12.27
N PRO A 96 -25.60 0.64 11.33
CA PRO A 96 -25.37 1.26 10.02
C PRO A 96 -25.43 2.79 10.02
N ALA A 97 -25.73 3.45 11.14
CA ALA A 97 -25.99 4.89 11.20
C ALA A 97 -24.80 5.77 10.75
N CYS A 98 -23.56 5.31 10.93
CA CYS A 98 -22.37 6.02 10.46
C CYS A 98 -21.98 5.72 9.01
N LEU A 99 -22.69 4.82 8.31
CA LEU A 99 -22.40 4.47 6.93
C LEU A 99 -23.15 5.40 5.97
N ASP A 100 -22.41 6.04 5.08
CA ASP A 100 -22.93 6.68 3.88
C ASP A 100 -22.79 5.72 2.69
N PRO A 101 -23.89 5.10 2.22
CA PRO A 101 -23.84 4.13 1.13
C PRO A 101 -23.83 4.79 -0.26
N ASN A 102 -23.67 6.12 -0.36
CA ASN A 102 -23.68 6.80 -1.65
C ASN A 102 -22.61 6.23 -2.60
N GLY A 103 -23.02 5.89 -3.82
CA GLY A 103 -22.17 5.23 -4.82
C GLY A 103 -21.94 3.73 -4.59
N ALA A 104 -22.60 3.09 -3.61
CA ALA A 104 -22.55 1.64 -3.45
C ALA A 104 -23.35 0.93 -4.54
N THR A 105 -22.78 -0.12 -5.12
CA THR A 105 -23.38 -0.92 -6.20
C THR A 105 -24.00 -2.24 -5.71
N VAL A 106 -23.82 -2.56 -4.43
CA VAL A 106 -24.34 -3.76 -3.76
C VAL A 106 -24.87 -3.39 -2.37
N GLU A 107 -25.60 -4.31 -1.73
CA GLU A 107 -25.95 -4.16 -0.31
C GLU A 107 -24.66 -4.01 0.52
N PRO A 108 -24.49 -2.93 1.30
CA PRO A 108 -23.23 -2.66 2.00
C PRO A 108 -22.75 -3.79 2.89
N ARG A 109 -23.65 -4.62 3.41
CA ARG A 109 -23.30 -5.77 4.25
C ARG A 109 -22.53 -6.86 3.49
N ASP A 110 -22.78 -6.97 2.18
CA ASP A 110 -22.16 -7.94 1.28
C ASP A 110 -20.98 -7.33 0.48
N ALA A 111 -20.71 -6.03 0.68
CA ALA A 111 -19.63 -5.30 0.04
C ALA A 111 -18.25 -5.67 0.61
N ARG A 112 -17.21 -5.42 -0.18
CA ARG A 112 -15.82 -5.67 0.21
C ARG A 112 -15.05 -4.41 0.52
N LEU A 113 -15.38 -3.27 -0.09
CA LEU A 113 -14.56 -2.06 -0.01
C LEU A 113 -15.28 -0.94 0.75
N PHE A 114 -14.59 -0.34 1.71
CA PHE A 114 -15.11 0.75 2.54
C PHE A 114 -14.06 1.85 2.72
N VAL A 115 -14.51 3.08 2.96
CA VAL A 115 -13.64 4.23 3.27
C VAL A 115 -13.92 4.70 4.69
N LEU A 116 -12.88 5.09 5.44
CA LEU A 116 -13.04 5.79 6.72
C LEU A 116 -12.79 7.29 6.54
N GLU A 117 -13.80 8.09 6.89
CA GLU A 117 -13.66 9.53 7.09
C GLU A 117 -13.57 9.82 8.59
N PHE A 118 -12.43 10.34 9.01
CA PHE A 118 -12.20 10.74 10.39
C PHE A 118 -13.04 11.96 10.78
N SER A 119 -13.39 12.06 12.07
CA SER A 119 -14.13 13.22 12.57
C SER A 119 -13.27 14.49 12.51
N ALA A 120 -13.93 15.65 12.55
CA ALA A 120 -13.24 16.94 12.64
C ALA A 120 -12.30 17.03 13.85
N ALA A 121 -12.67 16.40 14.98
CA ALA A 121 -11.82 16.33 16.17
C ALA A 121 -10.56 15.49 15.90
N ALA A 122 -10.69 14.29 15.34
CA ALA A 122 -9.53 13.47 15.00
C ALA A 122 -8.64 14.10 13.91
N ASN A 123 -9.22 14.86 12.98
CA ASN A 123 -8.47 15.66 12.01
C ASN A 123 -7.73 16.85 12.65
N THR A 124 -8.19 17.32 13.82
CA THR A 124 -7.59 18.45 14.55
C THR A 124 -6.57 18.01 15.60
N ASP A 125 -6.90 16.98 16.39
CA ASP A 125 -6.23 16.57 17.64
C ASP A 125 -5.19 15.45 17.46
N GLY A 126 -4.97 14.99 16.21
CA GLY A 126 -3.81 14.19 15.83
C GLY A 126 -3.97 12.67 15.90
N LEU A 127 -2.84 11.96 15.90
CA LEU A 127 -2.75 10.51 15.64
C LEU A 127 -3.50 9.64 16.65
N ALA A 128 -3.58 10.03 17.92
CA ALA A 128 -4.22 9.22 18.94
C ALA A 128 -5.74 9.09 18.73
N HIS A 129 -6.42 10.20 18.44
CA HIS A 129 -7.86 10.21 18.12
C HIS A 129 -8.15 9.44 16.83
N LYS A 130 -7.30 9.58 15.81
CA LYS A 130 -7.39 8.77 14.59
C LYS A 130 -7.21 7.28 14.87
N GLY A 131 -6.27 6.90 15.74
CA GLY A 131 -6.09 5.51 16.16
C GLY A 131 -7.34 4.95 16.86
N LEU A 132 -7.99 5.74 17.71
CA LEU A 132 -9.23 5.36 18.39
C LEU A 132 -10.39 5.18 17.40
N GLU A 133 -10.60 6.15 16.50
CA GLU A 133 -11.67 6.08 15.50
C GLU A 133 -11.44 4.93 14.51
N LEU A 134 -10.19 4.67 14.13
CA LEU A 134 -9.86 3.50 13.32
C LEU A 134 -10.14 2.20 14.06
N ALA A 135 -9.73 2.09 15.33
CA ALA A 135 -10.03 0.91 16.13
C ALA A 135 -11.54 0.66 16.17
N GLU A 136 -12.34 1.70 16.39
CA GLU A 136 -13.80 1.57 16.43
C GLU A 136 -14.38 1.23 15.04
N ALA A 137 -13.89 1.84 13.96
CA ALA A 137 -14.29 1.52 12.58
C ALA A 137 -14.08 0.05 12.24
N VAL A 138 -12.89 -0.50 12.54
CA VAL A 138 -12.57 -1.91 12.33
C VAL A 138 -13.54 -2.81 13.11
N ARG A 139 -13.80 -2.49 14.38
CA ARG A 139 -14.72 -3.25 15.23
C ARG A 139 -16.12 -3.30 14.64
N GLN A 140 -16.63 -2.14 14.23
CA GLN A 140 -17.98 -2.01 13.68
C GLN A 140 -18.11 -2.69 12.33
N LEU A 141 -17.09 -2.59 11.48
CA LEU A 141 -17.08 -3.22 10.16
C LEU A 141 -17.07 -4.75 10.27
N CYS A 142 -16.25 -5.34 11.15
CA CYS A 142 -16.28 -6.77 11.44
C CYS A 142 -17.66 -7.22 11.93
N ARG A 143 -18.28 -6.47 12.86
CA ARG A 143 -19.63 -6.80 13.37
C ARG A 143 -20.71 -6.70 12.27
N PHE A 144 -20.64 -5.67 11.45
CA PHE A 144 -21.64 -5.41 10.41
C PHE A 144 -21.60 -6.46 9.30
N THR A 145 -20.40 -6.73 8.77
CA THR A 145 -20.16 -7.69 7.67
C THR A 145 -20.12 -9.15 8.14
N GLY A 146 -19.91 -9.39 9.43
CA GLY A 146 -19.67 -10.74 9.99
C GLY A 146 -18.25 -11.26 9.78
N ALA A 147 -17.35 -10.47 9.20
CA ALA A 147 -15.95 -10.83 9.04
C ALA A 147 -15.21 -10.85 10.39
N ARG A 148 -14.22 -11.74 10.52
CA ARG A 148 -13.37 -11.81 11.73
C ARG A 148 -12.25 -10.79 11.73
N LYS A 149 -11.73 -10.46 10.54
CA LYS A 149 -10.62 -9.55 10.32
C LYS A 149 -10.90 -8.65 9.12
N VAL A 150 -10.26 -7.48 9.11
CA VAL A 150 -10.25 -6.57 7.96
C VAL A 150 -8.85 -6.44 7.37
N ASP A 151 -8.77 -6.12 6.09
CA ASP A 151 -7.54 -5.61 5.48
C ASP A 151 -7.58 -4.08 5.52
N VAL A 152 -6.49 -3.43 5.90
CA VAL A 152 -6.43 -1.96 6.00
C VAL A 152 -5.42 -1.41 5.00
N VAL A 153 -5.87 -0.49 4.15
CA VAL A 153 -5.00 0.29 3.26
C VAL A 153 -4.97 1.72 3.76
N VAL A 154 -3.77 2.24 3.99
CA VAL A 154 -3.59 3.54 4.62
C VAL A 154 -2.70 4.43 3.78
N HIS A 155 -3.01 5.72 3.77
CA HIS A 155 -2.18 6.73 3.12
C HIS A 155 -1.58 7.67 4.16
N SER A 156 -0.32 8.07 3.97
CA SER A 156 0.33 9.11 4.77
C SER A 156 0.29 8.78 6.27
N ALA A 157 -0.04 9.75 7.13
CA ALA A 157 -0.19 9.59 8.57
C ALA A 157 -1.24 8.55 8.99
N GLY A 158 -2.11 8.07 8.08
CA GLY A 158 -3.08 7.01 8.36
C GLY A 158 -2.40 5.72 8.81
N GLY A 159 -1.19 5.43 8.30
CA GLY A 159 -0.42 4.27 8.75
C GLY A 159 0.18 4.39 10.14
N LEU A 160 0.43 5.61 10.61
CA LEU A 160 0.79 5.83 12.02
C LEU A 160 -0.43 5.70 12.94
N ALA A 161 -1.61 6.13 12.49
CA ALA A 161 -2.87 5.90 13.21
C ALA A 161 -3.20 4.39 13.30
N ALA A 162 -3.00 3.64 12.20
CA ALA A 162 -3.13 2.19 12.19
C ALA A 162 -2.15 1.51 13.15
N ARG A 163 -0.86 1.85 13.08
CA ARG A 163 0.14 1.31 14.02
C ARG A 163 -0.16 1.67 15.48
N THR A 164 -0.69 2.87 15.74
CA THR A 164 -1.12 3.28 17.08
C THR A 164 -2.18 2.33 17.66
N TYR A 165 -3.12 1.87 16.82
CA TYR A 165 -4.08 0.83 17.21
C TYR A 165 -3.43 -0.56 17.32
N LEU A 166 -2.76 -1.02 16.25
CA LEU A 166 -2.21 -2.37 16.14
C LEU A 166 -1.15 -2.70 17.20
N GLN A 167 -0.36 -1.71 17.60
CA GLN A 167 0.70 -1.86 18.60
C GLN A 167 0.22 -1.55 20.03
N GLY A 168 -1.09 -1.36 20.24
CA GLY A 168 -1.67 -1.08 21.57
C GLY A 168 -1.13 0.20 22.22
N ALA A 169 -0.81 1.22 21.42
CA ALA A 169 -0.17 2.43 21.95
C ALA A 169 -1.12 3.32 22.76
N LEU A 170 -2.44 3.13 22.59
CA LEU A 170 -3.50 3.89 23.26
C LEU A 170 -3.87 3.26 24.62
N PRO A 171 -3.88 4.05 25.71
CA PRO A 171 -4.37 3.58 27.01
C PRO A 171 -5.81 3.06 26.91
N GLY A 172 -6.06 1.86 27.43
CA GLY A 172 -7.41 1.26 27.49
C GLY A 172 -7.96 0.74 26.16
N VAL A 173 -7.20 0.84 25.06
CA VAL A 173 -7.63 0.34 23.74
C VAL A 173 -6.59 -0.67 23.24
N PRO A 174 -6.65 -1.94 23.69
CA PRO A 174 -5.77 -2.97 23.19
C PRO A 174 -6.10 -3.32 21.73
N TYR A 175 -5.09 -3.79 21.00
CA TYR A 175 -5.33 -4.46 19.72
C TYR A 175 -6.16 -5.73 19.95
N ARG A 176 -7.08 -6.03 19.03
CA ARG A 176 -8.10 -7.08 19.21
C ARG A 176 -7.92 -8.29 18.29
N GLY A 177 -6.84 -8.34 17.50
CA GLY A 177 -6.62 -9.41 16.53
C GLY A 177 -7.60 -9.35 15.34
N ASP A 178 -8.21 -8.19 15.06
CA ASP A 178 -9.27 -7.99 14.05
C ASP A 178 -8.76 -7.34 12.75
N VAL A 179 -7.44 -7.34 12.55
CA VAL A 179 -6.78 -6.92 11.31
C VAL A 179 -5.95 -8.07 10.77
N ASP A 180 -6.00 -8.30 9.45
CA ASP A 180 -5.13 -9.30 8.80
C ASP A 180 -3.94 -8.66 8.09
N ARG A 181 -4.16 -7.52 7.44
CA ARG A 181 -3.13 -6.81 6.70
C ARG A 181 -3.14 -5.32 6.95
N LEU A 182 -1.94 -4.73 6.93
CA LEU A 182 -1.75 -3.29 6.82
C LEU A 182 -0.88 -2.98 5.60
N VAL A 183 -1.47 -2.37 4.57
CA VAL A 183 -0.79 -1.87 3.38
C VAL A 183 -0.65 -0.36 3.49
N THR A 184 0.58 0.15 3.58
CA THR A 184 0.87 1.58 3.72
C THR A 184 1.30 2.21 2.41
N ILE A 185 0.81 3.40 2.12
CA ILE A 185 1.21 4.22 0.96
C ILE A 185 1.83 5.49 1.51
N ALA A 186 3.14 5.67 1.29
CA ALA A 186 3.85 6.88 1.68
C ALA A 186 3.74 7.26 3.18
N THR A 187 3.58 6.27 4.07
CA THR A 187 3.44 6.54 5.50
C THR A 187 4.78 6.94 6.13
N PRO A 188 4.88 8.05 6.88
CA PRO A 188 6.12 8.44 7.56
C PRO A 188 6.36 7.59 8.82
N HIS A 189 6.73 6.32 8.67
CA HIS A 189 6.96 5.38 9.79
C HIS A 189 8.02 5.85 10.77
N LEU A 190 9.04 6.57 10.28
CA LEU A 190 10.09 7.18 11.10
C LEU A 190 9.84 8.68 11.36
N GLY A 191 8.63 9.18 11.06
CA GLY A 191 8.28 10.59 11.09
C GLY A 191 8.69 11.36 9.83
N ALA A 192 8.18 12.58 9.66
CA ALA A 192 8.48 13.43 8.51
C ALA A 192 9.48 14.53 8.91
N ALA A 193 10.70 14.48 8.37
CA ALA A 193 11.73 15.46 8.68
C ALA A 193 11.41 16.87 8.15
N VAL A 194 10.47 17.00 7.21
CA VAL A 194 9.94 18.30 6.76
C VAL A 194 8.98 18.91 7.80
N ALA A 195 8.35 18.11 8.66
CA ALA A 195 7.49 18.60 9.74
C ALA A 195 8.28 19.41 10.81
N SER A 196 9.61 19.27 10.88
CA SER A 196 10.46 20.12 11.73
C SER A 196 10.73 21.50 11.15
N GLN A 197 10.56 21.71 9.84
CA GLN A 197 10.80 22.99 9.15
C GLN A 197 9.53 23.82 8.92
N VAL A 198 8.36 23.17 8.93
CA VAL A 198 7.06 23.84 8.74
C VAL A 198 6.34 24.05 10.09
N GLY A 199 7.09 23.98 11.19
CA GLY A 199 6.59 24.23 12.55
C GLY A 199 5.94 25.62 12.72
N ASP A 200 6.35 26.59 11.91
CA ASP A 200 5.85 27.97 11.97
C ASP A 200 4.54 28.18 11.19
N LEU A 201 4.11 27.24 10.33
CA LEU A 201 2.88 27.35 9.53
C LEU A 201 1.77 26.36 9.96
N LEU A 202 2.10 25.29 10.70
CA LEU A 202 1.22 24.13 10.93
C LEU A 202 0.69 23.97 12.37
N GLY A 203 1.06 24.85 13.28
CA GLY A 203 0.67 24.75 14.70
C GLY A 203 1.09 23.43 15.35
N THR A 204 0.44 23.06 16.46
CA THR A 204 0.69 21.84 17.26
C THR A 204 0.53 20.51 16.51
N ARG A 205 0.06 20.52 15.25
CA ARG A 205 -0.23 19.33 14.42
C ARG A 205 1.04 18.68 13.85
N ALA A 206 2.05 19.47 13.50
CA ALA A 206 3.28 18.98 12.88
C ALA A 206 4.25 18.32 13.89
N THR A 207 4.15 18.67 15.19
CA THR A 207 5.05 18.15 16.23
C THR A 207 4.84 16.65 16.47
N SER A 208 3.62 16.15 16.32
CA SER A 208 3.28 14.73 16.50
C SER A 208 3.82 13.83 15.37
N LEU A 209 4.21 14.41 14.24
CA LEU A 209 4.79 13.70 13.08
C LEU A 209 6.30 13.87 12.97
N LYS A 210 6.93 14.60 13.90
CA LYS A 210 8.39 14.68 13.93
C LYS A 210 8.99 13.32 14.21
N HIS A 211 10.15 13.07 13.62
CA HIS A 211 10.89 11.83 13.84
C HIS A 211 11.16 11.55 15.33
N ASP A 212 11.41 12.57 16.13
CA ASP A 212 11.64 12.51 17.58
C ASP A 212 10.38 12.63 18.44
N ALA A 213 9.18 12.64 17.84
CA ALA A 213 7.94 12.68 18.60
C ALA A 213 7.80 11.41 19.49
N PRO A 214 7.38 11.54 20.77
CA PRO A 214 7.35 10.40 21.70
C PRO A 214 6.55 9.19 21.19
N LEU A 215 5.42 9.41 20.53
CA LEU A 215 4.64 8.32 19.93
C LEU A 215 5.39 7.61 18.81
N ILE A 216 6.09 8.35 17.94
CA ILE A 216 6.86 7.77 16.82
C ILE A 216 8.05 6.97 17.34
N VAL A 217 8.74 7.48 18.35
CA VAL A 217 9.80 6.74 19.04
C VAL A 217 9.21 5.45 19.61
N ARG A 218 8.18 5.55 20.45
CA ARG A 218 7.54 4.41 21.13
C ARG A 218 7.04 3.33 20.15
N LEU A 219 6.42 3.71 19.03
CA LEU A 219 5.97 2.77 17.99
C LEU A 219 7.12 2.00 17.33
N ASN A 220 8.31 2.62 17.23
CA ASN A 220 9.46 2.05 16.54
C ASN A 220 10.41 1.31 17.49
N THR A 221 10.53 1.75 18.74
CA THR A 221 11.51 1.21 19.71
C THR A 221 10.85 0.29 20.73
N ASP A 222 9.73 0.70 21.34
CA ASP A 222 9.24 0.12 22.59
C ASP A 222 8.09 -0.87 22.38
N LEU A 223 7.32 -0.68 21.31
CA LEU A 223 6.15 -1.50 21.01
C LEU A 223 6.44 -2.42 19.83
N ASP A 224 5.97 -3.65 19.94
CA ASP A 224 6.09 -4.64 18.88
C ASP A 224 4.93 -4.53 17.89
N LEU A 225 5.17 -5.00 16.67
CA LEU A 225 4.09 -5.22 15.70
C LEU A 225 3.45 -6.57 16.02
N PRO A 226 2.11 -6.71 15.92
CA PRO A 226 1.44 -7.99 16.13
C PRO A 226 1.85 -9.03 15.07
N ASP A 227 2.25 -10.22 15.53
CA ASP A 227 2.81 -11.29 14.69
C ASP A 227 1.80 -11.88 13.69
N GLU A 228 0.50 -11.73 13.96
CA GLU A 228 -0.58 -12.24 13.12
C GLU A 228 -1.02 -11.27 12.00
N VAL A 229 -0.42 -10.08 11.92
CA VAL A 229 -0.73 -9.06 10.90
C VAL A 229 0.37 -9.01 9.86
N ARG A 230 -0.01 -9.07 8.58
CA ARG A 230 0.92 -8.91 7.46
C ARG A 230 1.10 -7.43 7.12
N PHE A 231 2.35 -6.99 6.98
CA PHE A 231 2.68 -5.59 6.70
C PHE A 231 3.28 -5.41 5.31
N ALA A 232 2.82 -4.39 4.57
CA ALA A 232 3.44 -3.95 3.32
C ALA A 232 3.60 -2.43 3.28
N SER A 233 4.70 -1.94 2.71
CA SER A 233 4.94 -0.53 2.43
C SER A 233 5.14 -0.27 0.94
N ILE A 234 4.25 0.53 0.36
CA ILE A 234 4.45 1.12 -0.97
C ILE A 234 5.25 2.41 -0.76
N VAL A 235 6.53 2.34 -1.12
CA VAL A 235 7.49 3.44 -1.06
C VAL A 235 7.31 4.28 -2.32
N VAL A 236 6.79 5.49 -2.15
CA VAL A 236 6.51 6.44 -3.22
C VAL A 236 7.71 7.36 -3.42
N ARG A 237 8.17 7.41 -4.66
CA ARG A 237 9.18 8.35 -5.13
C ARG A 237 8.61 9.16 -6.29
N GLY A 238 8.74 10.48 -6.27
CA GLY A 238 8.30 11.29 -7.39
C GLY A 238 9.39 11.53 -8.44
N PHE A 239 9.02 11.62 -9.72
CA PHE A 239 9.92 12.15 -10.75
C PHE A 239 10.20 13.64 -10.48
N SER A 240 11.46 14.05 -10.34
CA SER A 240 11.86 15.40 -9.87
C SER A 240 11.52 15.77 -8.42
N ALA A 241 10.81 14.93 -7.67
CA ALA A 241 10.39 15.23 -6.30
C ALA A 241 11.51 15.01 -5.29
N ASP A 242 12.54 15.83 -5.42
CA ASP A 242 13.74 15.69 -4.62
C ASP A 242 13.50 16.42 -3.28
N VAL A 243 13.11 15.67 -2.24
CA VAL A 243 13.42 16.08 -0.86
C VAL A 243 14.93 15.95 -0.73
N ARG A 244 15.68 16.90 -1.30
CA ARG A 244 17.13 16.95 -1.17
C ARG A 244 17.46 17.07 0.31
N GLY A 245 17.95 15.98 0.88
CA GLY A 245 18.87 16.01 2.01
C GLY A 245 18.25 16.08 3.40
N LYS A 246 17.30 15.21 3.73
CA LYS A 246 17.03 14.90 5.15
C LYS A 246 17.01 13.40 5.48
N GLY A 247 17.59 12.56 4.62
CA GLY A 247 17.87 11.16 4.97
C GLY A 247 18.71 11.04 6.25
N ASP A 248 19.62 12.01 6.48
CA ASP A 248 20.49 12.07 7.64
C ASP A 248 19.75 12.06 8.98
N ALA A 249 18.56 12.65 9.05
CA ALA A 249 17.74 12.66 10.26
C ALA A 249 17.30 11.26 10.72
N TYR A 250 17.40 10.26 9.84
CA TYR A 250 17.00 8.88 10.11
C TYR A 250 18.19 7.93 10.33
N LYS A 251 19.43 8.35 10.07
CA LYS A 251 20.62 7.48 10.09
C LYS A 251 20.83 6.76 11.42
N GLU A 252 20.53 7.41 12.53
CA GLU A 252 20.68 6.85 13.88
C GLU A 252 19.58 5.85 14.25
N ARG A 253 18.53 5.74 13.43
CA ARG A 253 17.29 4.99 13.72
C ARG A 253 17.06 3.80 12.79
N ILE A 254 17.96 3.60 11.84
CA ILE A 254 17.86 2.56 10.80
C ILE A 254 19.15 1.75 10.76
N ASP A 255 19.07 0.53 10.23
CA ASP A 255 20.26 -0.28 9.94
C ASP A 255 21.01 0.29 8.72
N ALA A 256 22.05 1.09 8.98
CA ALA A 256 22.86 1.69 7.94
C ALA A 256 23.54 0.67 7.01
N ARG A 257 23.86 -0.54 7.49
CA ARG A 257 24.49 -1.57 6.67
C ARG A 257 23.49 -2.17 5.69
N PHE A 258 22.28 -2.46 6.17
CA PHE A 258 21.20 -2.90 5.29
C PHE A 258 20.85 -1.84 4.26
N VAL A 259 20.66 -0.58 4.69
CA VAL A 259 20.32 0.53 3.81
C VAL A 259 21.39 0.73 2.75
N ALA A 260 22.68 0.64 3.09
CA ALA A 260 23.78 0.84 2.12
C ALA A 260 23.76 -0.16 0.94
N ARG A 261 23.18 -1.35 1.14
CA ARG A 261 23.03 -2.36 0.07
C ARG A 261 21.85 -2.08 -0.85
N LEU A 262 20.86 -1.29 -0.43
CA LEU A 262 19.65 -1.08 -1.20
C LEU A 262 19.89 -0.20 -2.45
N PRO A 263 19.09 -0.39 -3.51
CA PRO A 263 19.04 0.53 -4.65
C PRO A 263 18.89 1.99 -4.23
N VAL A 264 19.38 2.89 -5.08
CA VAL A 264 19.34 4.34 -4.81
C VAL A 264 17.93 4.85 -4.53
N ASP A 265 16.90 4.27 -5.14
CA ASP A 265 15.50 4.66 -4.93
C ASP A 265 14.98 4.44 -3.52
N TYR A 266 15.58 3.52 -2.76
CA TYR A 266 15.23 3.30 -1.35
C TYR A 266 16.11 4.10 -0.39
N ARG A 267 17.14 4.78 -0.92
CA ARG A 267 18.11 5.55 -0.12
C ARG A 267 17.91 7.05 -0.24
N GLU A 268 17.51 7.52 -1.41
CA GLU A 268 17.51 8.95 -1.76
C GLU A 268 16.14 9.40 -2.30
N GLY A 269 15.76 10.63 -1.93
CA GLY A 269 14.54 11.29 -2.41
C GLY A 269 13.28 10.96 -1.61
N GLY A 270 12.12 11.19 -2.24
CA GLY A 270 10.83 10.99 -1.60
C GLY A 270 9.67 11.44 -2.47
N ASP A 271 8.56 11.78 -1.83
CA ASP A 271 7.30 12.16 -2.46
C ASP A 271 6.96 13.65 -2.26
N GLN A 272 7.99 14.48 -2.07
CA GLN A 272 7.93 15.91 -1.71
C GLN A 272 7.52 16.21 -0.25
N LEU A 273 7.15 15.21 0.55
CA LEU A 273 6.79 15.41 1.97
C LEU A 273 7.53 14.43 2.90
N VAL A 274 7.61 13.17 2.52
CA VAL A 274 8.17 12.06 3.27
C VAL A 274 9.32 11.44 2.49
N HIS A 275 10.47 11.30 3.16
CA HIS A 275 11.65 10.68 2.60
C HIS A 275 11.47 9.16 2.48
N VAL A 276 12.01 8.53 1.44
CA VAL A 276 11.86 7.08 1.17
C VAL A 276 12.28 6.20 2.36
N LEU A 277 13.32 6.58 3.10
CA LEU A 277 13.75 5.89 4.32
C LEU A 277 12.67 5.86 5.41
N SER A 278 11.88 6.92 5.54
CA SER A 278 10.77 6.97 6.51
C SER A 278 9.53 6.24 6.01
N GLN A 279 9.37 6.12 4.69
CA GLN A 279 8.24 5.40 4.08
C GLN A 279 8.34 3.88 4.20
N ASN A 280 9.56 3.34 4.28
CA ASN A 280 9.77 1.91 4.34
C ASN A 280 9.72 1.39 5.79
N LEU A 281 8.59 0.79 6.20
CA LEU A 281 8.44 0.22 7.55
C LEU A 281 9.53 -0.80 7.87
N ARG A 282 10.05 -1.54 6.87
CA ARG A 282 11.10 -2.53 7.08
C ARG A 282 12.39 -1.94 7.68
N LEU A 283 12.61 -0.64 7.53
CA LEU A 283 13.77 0.05 8.10
C LEU A 283 13.60 0.45 9.57
N ALA A 284 12.39 0.35 10.12
CA ALA A 284 12.12 0.65 11.52
C ALA A 284 12.64 -0.48 12.45
N PRO A 285 13.17 -0.17 13.65
CA PRO A 285 13.65 -1.19 14.58
C PRO A 285 12.62 -2.26 14.96
N CYS A 286 11.35 -1.88 15.14
CA CYS A 286 10.26 -2.83 15.41
C CYS A 286 10.05 -3.86 14.29
N ALA A 287 10.43 -3.54 13.04
CA ALA A 287 10.30 -4.45 11.92
C ALA A 287 11.23 -5.65 12.03
N ALA A 288 12.48 -5.43 12.45
CA ALA A 288 13.44 -6.52 12.62
C ALA A 288 12.94 -7.53 13.66
N ARG A 289 12.41 -7.03 14.79
CA ARG A 289 11.83 -7.87 15.84
C ARG A 289 10.62 -8.66 15.35
N TYR A 290 9.74 -8.00 14.58
CA TYR A 290 8.59 -8.67 13.96
C TYR A 290 9.00 -9.79 13.01
N GLU A 291 9.98 -9.57 12.13
CA GLU A 291 10.41 -10.62 11.20
C GLU A 291 11.08 -11.79 11.90
N GLU A 292 11.81 -11.52 12.99
CA GLU A 292 12.44 -12.53 13.83
C GLU A 292 11.38 -13.37 14.58
N ALA A 293 10.37 -12.71 15.18
CA ALA A 293 9.33 -13.36 15.97
C ALA A 293 8.32 -14.14 15.10
N SER A 294 7.83 -13.53 14.02
CA SER A 294 6.77 -14.10 13.18
C SER A 294 7.30 -15.00 12.05
N GLY A 295 8.56 -14.81 11.62
CA GLY A 295 9.10 -15.42 10.41
C GLY A 295 8.50 -14.89 9.10
N LEU A 296 7.59 -13.91 9.18
CA LEU A 296 6.93 -13.26 8.04
C LEU A 296 7.69 -12.01 7.61
N PRO A 297 7.69 -11.66 6.30
CA PRO A 297 8.33 -10.43 5.84
C PRO A 297 7.48 -9.21 6.17
N ILE A 298 8.14 -8.08 6.43
CA ILE A 298 7.55 -6.78 6.13
C ILE A 298 7.82 -6.48 4.66
N GLN A 299 6.77 -6.58 3.85
CA GLN A 299 6.85 -6.34 2.43
C GLN A 299 7.11 -4.86 2.12
N TYR A 300 7.85 -4.60 1.05
CA TYR A 300 7.97 -3.25 0.51
C TYR A 300 8.20 -3.28 -1.00
N ALA A 301 7.66 -2.29 -1.70
CA ALA A 301 7.78 -2.14 -3.13
C ALA A 301 7.91 -0.65 -3.50
N LEU A 302 8.65 -0.38 -4.57
CA LEU A 302 8.80 0.98 -5.07
C LEU A 302 7.64 1.32 -6.02
N ALA A 303 7.11 2.53 -5.89
CA ALA A 303 6.25 3.17 -6.88
C ALA A 303 6.87 4.51 -7.29
N ARG A 304 6.98 4.74 -8.60
CA ARG A 304 7.36 6.04 -9.15
C ARG A 304 6.10 6.77 -9.59
N VAL A 305 5.87 7.96 -9.06
CA VAL A 305 4.66 8.75 -9.30
C VAL A 305 5.04 10.06 -9.97
N ASP A 306 4.32 10.43 -11.03
CA ASP A 306 4.55 11.70 -11.72
C ASP A 306 4.21 12.90 -10.84
N ASP A 307 4.97 13.97 -11.01
CA ASP A 307 4.76 15.21 -10.26
C ASP A 307 3.56 16.00 -10.80
N PRO A 308 2.42 16.03 -10.09
CA PRO A 308 1.19 16.66 -10.57
C PRO A 308 1.22 18.18 -10.39
N SER A 309 2.20 18.73 -9.65
CA SER A 309 2.37 20.19 -9.45
C SER A 309 2.60 20.96 -10.75
N ARG A 310 2.78 20.24 -11.86
CA ARG A 310 2.94 20.74 -13.22
C ARG A 310 1.60 21.07 -13.91
N GLY A 311 0.46 20.65 -13.35
CA GLY A 311 -0.89 20.99 -13.83
C GLY A 311 -1.55 22.12 -13.02
N PRO A 312 -2.56 22.82 -13.57
CA PRO A 312 -3.28 23.87 -12.83
C PRO A 312 -3.92 23.30 -11.54
N GLY A 313 -3.58 23.88 -10.38
CA GLY A 313 -4.05 23.43 -9.05
C GLY A 313 -3.29 22.22 -8.45
N GLY A 314 -2.11 21.88 -8.98
CA GLY A 314 -1.45 20.60 -8.81
C GLY A 314 -1.22 20.12 -7.37
N ARG A 315 -1.65 18.89 -7.10
CA ARG A 315 -1.34 18.14 -5.87
C ARG A 315 0.17 17.87 -5.80
N ARG A 316 0.70 17.70 -4.60
CA ARG A 316 2.04 17.11 -4.41
C ARG A 316 2.01 15.62 -4.77
N VAL A 317 3.15 15.05 -5.15
CA VAL A 317 3.33 13.60 -5.38
C VAL A 317 2.75 12.80 -4.24
N HIS A 318 3.07 13.18 -2.99
CA HIS A 318 2.50 12.56 -1.79
C HIS A 318 0.98 12.44 -1.83
N GLY A 319 0.26 13.49 -2.25
CA GLY A 319 -1.20 13.51 -2.29
C GLY A 319 -1.82 12.93 -3.56
N ALA A 320 -1.03 12.74 -4.62
CA ALA A 320 -1.46 12.09 -5.85
C ALA A 320 -1.19 10.58 -5.84
N ALA A 321 -0.30 10.09 -5.00
CA ALA A 321 0.09 8.68 -4.98
C ALA A 321 -1.09 7.68 -4.90
N PRO A 322 -2.15 7.89 -4.09
CA PRO A 322 -3.29 6.95 -4.10
C PRO A 322 -4.09 6.90 -5.42
N LEU A 323 -3.91 7.91 -6.28
CA LEU A 323 -4.55 7.99 -7.59
C LEU A 323 -3.65 7.47 -8.73
N ASP A 324 -2.39 7.16 -8.43
CA ASP A 324 -1.43 6.62 -9.39
C ASP A 324 -1.74 5.15 -9.69
N GLU A 325 -1.72 4.77 -10.97
CA GLU A 325 -2.06 3.41 -11.41
C GLU A 325 -1.06 2.37 -10.87
N GLY A 326 0.23 2.69 -10.83
CA GLY A 326 1.26 1.78 -10.32
C GLY A 326 1.08 1.54 -8.81
N VAL A 327 0.71 2.57 -8.05
CA VAL A 327 0.35 2.43 -6.64
C VAL A 327 -0.91 1.58 -6.46
N GLN A 328 -1.94 1.80 -7.27
CA GLN A 328 -3.19 1.04 -7.23
C GLN A 328 -2.98 -0.45 -7.54
N GLN A 329 -2.16 -0.76 -8.55
CA GLN A 329 -1.78 -2.14 -8.88
C GLN A 329 -1.07 -2.82 -7.70
N LEU A 330 -0.09 -2.14 -7.07
CA LEU A 330 0.60 -2.68 -5.88
C LEU A 330 -0.36 -2.92 -4.70
N VAL A 331 -1.35 -2.04 -4.49
CA VAL A 331 -2.37 -2.24 -3.45
C VAL A 331 -3.18 -3.51 -3.74
N ALA A 332 -3.70 -3.68 -4.96
CA ALA A 332 -4.47 -4.86 -5.33
C ALA A 332 -3.65 -6.16 -5.21
N GLU A 333 -2.37 -6.12 -5.58
CA GLU A 333 -1.46 -7.25 -5.41
C GLU A 333 -1.24 -7.59 -3.93
N PHE A 334 -0.98 -6.62 -3.06
CA PHE A 334 -0.77 -6.87 -1.64
C PHE A 334 -2.02 -7.38 -0.92
N LEU A 335 -3.21 -7.05 -1.41
CA LEU A 335 -4.45 -7.52 -0.81
C LEU A 335 -4.97 -8.84 -1.40
N THR A 336 -4.38 -9.34 -2.47
CA THR A 336 -4.79 -10.63 -3.04
C THR A 336 -4.30 -11.78 -2.13
N GLU A 337 -5.17 -12.73 -1.77
CA GLU A 337 -4.86 -13.78 -0.78
C GLU A 337 -3.73 -14.72 -1.20
N ASN A 338 -3.76 -15.14 -2.45
CA ASN A 338 -2.75 -16.01 -3.05
C ASN A 338 -1.66 -15.24 -3.76
N SER A 339 -1.54 -13.93 -3.52
CA SER A 339 -0.46 -13.18 -4.14
C SER A 339 0.88 -13.67 -3.61
N SER A 340 1.80 -13.72 -4.56
CA SER A 340 3.18 -14.12 -4.43
C SER A 340 3.94 -13.47 -3.25
N PRO A 341 3.81 -12.16 -2.94
CA PRO A 341 4.72 -11.52 -1.97
C PRO A 341 4.58 -12.05 -0.54
N TRP A 342 3.51 -12.75 -0.17
CA TRP A 342 3.34 -13.22 1.21
C TRP A 342 3.94 -14.60 1.48
N LYS A 343 4.41 -15.31 0.43
CA LYS A 343 4.91 -16.68 0.52
C LYS A 343 6.33 -16.76 -0.02
N PRO A 344 7.15 -17.73 0.44
CA PRO A 344 8.44 -17.98 -0.17
C PRO A 344 8.31 -18.16 -1.69
N CYS A 345 9.15 -17.43 -2.43
CA CYS A 345 9.07 -17.32 -3.87
C CYS A 345 9.67 -18.53 -4.57
N ASP A 346 8.96 -18.97 -5.60
CA ASP A 346 9.54 -19.70 -6.72
C ASP A 346 10.01 -18.65 -7.74
N PHE A 347 11.32 -18.40 -7.80
CA PHE A 347 11.90 -17.29 -8.56
C PHE A 347 11.50 -17.28 -10.04
N ASP A 348 11.21 -18.45 -10.61
CA ASP A 348 10.78 -18.56 -12.01
C ASP A 348 9.32 -18.12 -12.18
N LYS A 349 8.45 -18.44 -11.21
CA LYS A 349 7.05 -18.00 -11.21
C LYS A 349 6.87 -16.53 -10.83
N PHE A 350 7.89 -15.92 -10.23
CA PHE A 350 7.89 -14.52 -9.80
C PHE A 350 8.64 -13.60 -10.77
N ALA A 351 9.13 -14.13 -11.90
CA ALA A 351 9.98 -13.37 -12.83
C ALA A 351 9.39 -12.00 -13.19
N GLU A 352 8.09 -11.92 -13.48
CA GLU A 352 7.41 -10.66 -13.82
C GLU A 352 7.48 -9.62 -12.68
N TRP A 353 7.19 -10.02 -11.43
CA TRP A 353 7.30 -9.13 -10.27
C TRP A 353 8.75 -8.64 -10.08
N LEU A 354 9.71 -9.56 -10.14
CA LEU A 354 11.13 -9.28 -9.95
C LEU A 354 11.65 -8.33 -11.04
N ASP A 355 11.30 -8.61 -12.29
CA ASP A 355 11.69 -7.81 -13.45
C ASP A 355 11.05 -6.41 -13.40
N ARG A 356 9.80 -6.29 -12.93
CA ARG A 356 9.14 -5.00 -12.75
C ARG A 356 9.85 -4.15 -11.69
N GLN A 357 10.18 -4.71 -10.53
CA GLN A 357 10.95 -3.98 -9.50
C GLN A 357 12.35 -3.60 -10.02
N ALA A 358 13.03 -4.52 -10.73
CA ALA A 358 14.34 -4.25 -11.31
C ALA A 358 14.31 -3.14 -12.36
N ARG A 359 13.28 -3.10 -13.21
CA ARG A 359 13.08 -2.05 -14.22
C ARG A 359 12.93 -0.67 -13.57
N LEU A 360 12.15 -0.58 -12.49
CA LEU A 360 11.99 0.67 -11.76
C LEU A 360 13.33 1.16 -11.20
N HIS A 361 14.19 0.27 -10.71
CA HIS A 361 15.52 0.63 -10.22
C HIS A 361 16.50 1.05 -11.33
N ALA A 362 16.42 0.45 -12.52
CA ALA A 362 17.20 0.90 -13.68
C ALA A 362 16.84 2.34 -14.07
N VAL A 363 15.54 2.67 -14.10
CA VAL A 363 15.06 4.06 -14.29
C VAL A 363 15.67 4.99 -13.24
N GLY A 364 15.72 4.55 -11.98
CA GLY A 364 16.26 5.35 -10.87
C GLY A 364 17.74 5.59 -10.93
N LEU A 365 18.51 4.66 -11.48
CA LEU A 365 19.93 4.82 -11.73
C LEU A 365 20.20 5.88 -12.81
N ILE A 366 19.44 5.87 -13.90
CA ILE A 366 19.57 6.88 -14.96
C ILE A 366 19.19 8.27 -14.43
N GLU A 367 18.10 8.39 -13.67
CA GLU A 367 17.73 9.63 -12.98
C GLU A 367 18.85 10.13 -12.06
N TRP A 368 19.38 9.25 -11.20
CA TRP A 368 20.42 9.60 -10.25
C TRP A 368 21.69 10.07 -10.94
N GLU A 369 22.13 9.38 -11.99
CA GLU A 369 23.30 9.75 -12.78
C GLU A 369 23.11 11.13 -13.44
N THR A 370 21.91 11.40 -13.93
CA THR A 370 21.55 12.69 -14.51
C THR A 370 21.63 13.81 -13.48
N LEU A 371 21.12 13.59 -12.26
CA LEU A 371 21.22 14.55 -11.17
C LEU A 371 22.67 14.73 -10.67
N ARG A 372 23.51 13.68 -10.76
CA ARG A 372 24.93 13.75 -10.44
C ARG A 372 25.68 14.66 -11.42
N GLN A 373 25.40 14.53 -12.71
CA GLN A 373 25.98 15.35 -13.79
C GLN A 373 25.39 16.77 -13.83
N HIS A 374 24.12 16.92 -13.46
CA HIS A 374 23.34 18.17 -13.56
C HIS A 374 22.72 18.54 -12.21
N ARG A 375 23.56 18.81 -11.20
CA ARG A 375 23.12 19.07 -9.81
C ARG A 375 22.12 20.21 -9.64
N ALA A 376 22.12 21.20 -10.53
CA ALA A 376 21.20 22.34 -10.50
C ALA A 376 19.92 22.12 -11.34
N SER A 377 19.71 20.89 -11.83
CA SER A 377 18.59 20.53 -12.70
C SER A 377 17.56 19.65 -11.99
N GLU A 378 16.40 19.52 -12.62
CA GLU A 378 15.31 18.61 -12.29
C GLU A 378 15.11 17.64 -13.44
N VAL A 379 15.01 16.34 -13.15
CA VAL A 379 14.79 15.31 -14.18
C VAL A 379 13.31 15.21 -14.53
N ARG A 380 12.95 15.65 -15.73
CA ARG A 380 11.57 15.73 -16.19
C ARG A 380 11.00 14.39 -16.60
N GLU A 381 11.83 13.54 -17.20
CA GLU A 381 11.46 12.29 -17.83
C GLU A 381 12.68 11.36 -17.88
N VAL A 382 12.42 10.06 -17.79
CA VAL A 382 13.41 9.02 -18.02
C VAL A 382 12.79 7.97 -18.93
N ASP A 383 13.40 7.75 -20.08
CA ASP A 383 13.03 6.71 -21.01
C ASP A 383 14.04 5.57 -20.95
N LEU A 384 13.54 4.34 -20.83
CA LEU A 384 14.34 3.13 -20.74
C LEU A 384 14.18 2.34 -22.05
N ALA A 385 15.03 2.68 -23.02
CA ALA A 385 15.00 2.15 -24.38
C ALA A 385 15.29 0.64 -24.43
N ARG A 386 16.21 0.14 -23.59
CA ARG A 386 16.51 -1.29 -23.46
C ARG A 386 16.59 -1.70 -22.00
N PHE A 387 15.97 -2.83 -21.69
CA PHE A 387 16.09 -3.50 -20.40
C PHE A 387 15.99 -5.01 -20.62
N GLN A 388 17.04 -5.76 -20.30
CA GLN A 388 17.11 -7.19 -20.60
C GLN A 388 17.80 -7.95 -19.47
N LEU A 389 17.16 -9.01 -18.99
CA LEU A 389 17.81 -9.99 -18.11
C LEU A 389 18.93 -10.69 -18.87
N VAL A 390 20.15 -10.63 -18.35
CA VAL A 390 21.33 -11.30 -18.93
C VAL A 390 21.77 -12.52 -18.14
N LYS A 391 21.48 -12.56 -16.83
CA LYS A 391 21.90 -13.67 -15.96
C LYS A 391 20.99 -13.79 -14.75
N GLN A 392 20.68 -15.02 -14.34
CA GLN A 392 20.00 -15.33 -13.08
C GLN A 392 20.81 -16.41 -12.34
N GLU A 393 21.20 -16.13 -11.09
CA GLU A 393 21.93 -17.04 -10.21
C GLU A 393 21.27 -17.03 -8.83
N GLY A 394 20.39 -18.00 -8.58
CA GLY A 394 19.63 -18.09 -7.35
C GLY A 394 18.81 -16.82 -7.10
N GLN A 395 19.17 -16.09 -6.05
CA GLN A 395 18.52 -14.85 -5.61
C GLN A 395 18.97 -13.59 -6.38
N VAL A 396 20.00 -13.70 -7.20
CA VAL A 396 20.59 -12.57 -7.91
C VAL A 396 20.17 -12.58 -9.37
N ARG A 397 19.65 -11.46 -9.86
CA ARG A 397 19.32 -11.23 -11.26
C ARG A 397 20.15 -10.07 -11.79
N SER A 398 20.73 -10.25 -12.98
CA SER A 398 21.57 -9.26 -13.64
C SER A 398 20.90 -8.79 -14.92
N TYR A 399 20.84 -7.49 -15.11
CA TYR A 399 20.19 -6.84 -16.24
C TYR A 399 21.16 -5.94 -16.97
N GLU A 400 21.08 -5.91 -18.30
CA GLU A 400 21.60 -4.81 -19.10
C GLU A 400 20.50 -3.76 -19.30
N PHE A 401 20.88 -2.50 -19.19
CA PHE A 401 19.98 -1.38 -19.42
C PHE A 401 20.61 -0.29 -20.28
N ASP A 402 19.77 0.41 -21.01
CA ASP A 402 20.13 1.54 -21.87
C ASP A 402 18.93 2.50 -21.92
N GLY A 403 19.16 3.78 -21.68
CA GLY A 403 18.12 4.78 -21.68
C GLY A 403 18.64 6.20 -21.63
N GLU A 404 17.73 7.16 -21.56
CA GLU A 404 18.02 8.57 -21.53
C GLU A 404 17.11 9.27 -20.52
N ALA A 405 17.64 10.27 -19.83
CA ALA A 405 16.87 11.18 -19.02
C ALA A 405 16.95 12.60 -19.56
N THR A 406 15.80 13.28 -19.59
CA THR A 406 15.72 14.71 -19.89
C THR A 406 15.65 15.49 -18.59
N SER A 407 16.55 16.45 -18.39
CA SER A 407 16.55 17.37 -17.26
C SER A 407 16.46 18.83 -17.69
N VAL A 408 15.97 19.69 -16.79
CA VAL A 408 15.95 21.13 -17.00
C VAL A 408 16.64 21.86 -15.84
N PRO A 409 17.55 22.82 -16.10
CA PRO A 409 18.12 23.66 -15.05
C PRO A 409 17.03 24.47 -14.34
N ARG A 410 17.04 24.48 -13.01
CA ARG A 410 16.07 25.25 -12.21
C ARG A 410 16.10 26.75 -12.52
N ALA A 411 17.28 27.29 -12.78
CA ALA A 411 17.47 28.71 -13.12
C ALA A 411 17.06 29.06 -14.56
N MET A 412 16.97 28.07 -15.47
CA MET A 412 16.67 28.28 -16.89
C MET A 412 15.76 27.15 -17.40
N PRO A 413 14.47 27.16 -17.02
CA PRO A 413 13.54 26.03 -17.26
C PRO A 413 13.24 25.77 -18.74
N LEU A 414 13.56 26.70 -19.63
CA LEU A 414 13.42 26.54 -21.09
C LEU A 414 14.54 25.70 -21.72
N ARG A 415 15.67 25.52 -21.05
CA ARG A 415 16.79 24.73 -21.55
C ARG A 415 16.63 23.28 -21.13
N ARG A 416 16.62 22.36 -22.10
CA ARG A 416 16.61 20.92 -21.85
C ARG A 416 18.03 20.36 -21.99
N GLN A 417 18.39 19.44 -21.11
CA GLN A 417 19.62 18.67 -21.14
C GLN A 417 19.24 17.19 -21.21
N LYS A 418 19.99 16.41 -21.99
CA LYS A 418 19.81 14.97 -22.11
C LYS A 418 21.03 14.28 -21.53
N THR A 419 20.80 13.28 -20.70
CA THR A 419 21.84 12.40 -20.16
C THR A 419 21.53 10.98 -20.57
N HIS A 420 22.46 10.36 -21.29
CA HIS A 420 22.38 8.97 -21.65
C HIS A 420 22.92 8.12 -20.50
N GLY A 421 22.24 7.02 -20.17
CA GLY A 421 22.65 6.09 -19.13
C GLY A 421 22.57 4.66 -19.64
N ARG A 422 23.72 4.01 -19.76
CA ARG A 422 23.83 2.61 -20.16
C ARG A 422 24.67 1.84 -19.17
N GLY A 423 24.30 0.60 -18.85
CA GLY A 423 25.01 -0.14 -17.82
C GLY A 423 24.52 -1.56 -17.57
N THR A 424 25.03 -2.11 -16.47
CA THR A 424 24.55 -3.35 -15.87
C THR A 424 23.99 -3.09 -14.47
N LEU A 425 22.94 -3.81 -14.11
CA LEU A 425 22.29 -3.76 -12.81
C LEU A 425 22.17 -5.18 -12.26
N HIS A 426 22.83 -5.44 -11.14
CA HIS A 426 22.73 -6.68 -10.37
C HIS A 426 21.80 -6.41 -9.18
N ILE A 427 20.71 -7.17 -9.06
CA ILE A 427 19.76 -7.05 -7.95
C ILE A 427 19.67 -8.39 -7.23
N GLU A 428 19.78 -8.31 -5.90
CA GLU A 428 19.59 -9.42 -4.99
C GLU A 428 18.18 -9.32 -4.38
N PHE A 429 17.44 -10.42 -4.49
CA PHE A 429 16.11 -10.58 -3.93
C PHE A 429 16.12 -11.59 -2.80
N ASP A 430 15.41 -11.32 -1.71
CA ASP A 430 15.23 -12.35 -0.69
C ASP A 430 14.21 -13.41 -1.11
N ARG A 431 14.02 -14.41 -0.25
CA ARG A 431 13.05 -15.50 -0.50
C ARG A 431 11.59 -15.01 -0.61
N PHE A 432 11.29 -13.74 -0.37
CA PHE A 432 9.96 -13.15 -0.47
C PHE A 432 9.87 -12.13 -1.62
N GLY A 433 10.87 -12.08 -2.49
CA GLY A 433 10.89 -11.26 -3.69
C GLY A 433 11.15 -9.79 -3.40
N ARG A 434 11.67 -9.46 -2.21
CA ARG A 434 12.05 -8.09 -1.82
C ARG A 434 13.46 -7.81 -2.26
N VAL A 435 13.68 -6.60 -2.78
CA VAL A 435 15.03 -6.15 -3.14
C VAL A 435 15.84 -5.88 -1.87
N VAL A 436 16.87 -6.69 -1.61
CA VAL A 436 17.73 -6.59 -0.41
C VAL A 436 19.15 -6.11 -0.73
N GLY A 437 19.50 -6.09 -2.02
CA GLY A 437 20.80 -5.63 -2.49
C GLY A 437 20.74 -5.18 -3.94
N ALA A 438 21.52 -4.17 -4.30
CA ALA A 438 21.76 -3.83 -5.70
C ALA A 438 23.17 -3.26 -5.92
N GLU A 439 23.78 -3.67 -7.02
CA GLU A 439 25.04 -3.15 -7.53
C GLU A 439 24.86 -2.74 -9.00
N ALA A 440 25.37 -1.58 -9.39
CA ALA A 440 25.22 -1.07 -10.74
C ALA A 440 26.53 -0.54 -11.28
N THR A 441 26.78 -0.77 -12.57
CA THR A 441 27.90 -0.18 -13.31
C THR A 441 27.34 0.61 -14.48
N ILE A 442 27.61 1.92 -14.53
CA ILE A 442 27.27 2.79 -15.66
C ILE A 442 28.50 2.91 -16.55
N LYS A 443 28.33 2.69 -17.86
CA LYS A 443 29.36 2.89 -18.87
C LYS A 443 29.32 4.35 -19.31
N GLU A 444 30.49 5.00 -19.33
CA GLU A 444 30.66 6.37 -19.84
C GLU A 444 30.48 6.45 -21.36
#